data_AF-A0AA86MWP1-F1
#
_entry.id   AF-A0AA86MWP1-F1
#
_cell.length_a   1.000
_cell.length_b   1.000
_cell.length_c   1.000
_cell.angle_alpha   90.00
_cell.angle_beta   90.00
_cell.angle_gamma   90.00
#
_symmetry.space_group_name_H-M   'P 1'
#
loop_
_entity.id
_entity.type
_entity.pdbx_description
1 polymer ?
#
loop_
_entity_poly.entity_id
_entity_poly.type
_entity_poly.pdbx_seq_one_letter_code
_entity_poly.pdbx_strand_id
1 'polypeptide(L)'
;MNRIPFLEILLLAWLSVPGATGCATVEVVPAEQLRGQQLAAASTPVAHIYADNWGIYLFKYIPLVTGNLNRSGGLRPPNLFTNTVRVDQLVECVAEEARRQGGTLLTDLRVRDRSYWLPWTLFFWLNEFEVSANSSIPEEPRGSPGPHLPK
;
A
#
# COMPACT_ATOMS: atom_id res chain seq x y z
N MET A 1 -35.91 33.16 -10.51
CA MET A 1 -34.87 33.43 -9.50
C MET A 1 -35.14 32.52 -8.30
N ASN A 2 -34.70 31.25 -8.38
CA ASN A 2 -34.98 30.24 -7.36
C ASN A 2 -33.99 30.40 -6.20
N ARG A 3 -34.48 30.83 -5.04
CA ARG A 3 -33.71 30.82 -3.79
C ARG A 3 -33.83 29.43 -3.17
N ILE A 4 -32.85 28.59 -3.43
CA ILE A 4 -32.68 27.33 -2.69
C ILE A 4 -32.36 27.73 -1.24
N PRO A 5 -33.15 27.30 -0.25
CA PRO A 5 -32.93 27.69 1.15
C PRO A 5 -31.61 27.09 1.64
N PHE A 6 -30.83 27.90 2.36
CA PHE A 6 -29.49 27.58 2.89
C PHE A 6 -29.44 26.26 3.69
N LEU A 7 -30.59 25.81 4.20
CA LEU A 7 -30.78 24.56 4.94
C LEU A 7 -30.67 23.31 4.05
N GLU A 8 -31.09 23.37 2.78
CA GLU A 8 -30.98 22.24 1.84
C GLU A 8 -29.55 22.06 1.31
N ILE A 9 -28.80 23.16 1.19
CA ILE A 9 -27.36 23.11 0.87
C ILE A 9 -26.59 22.42 2.02
N LEU A 10 -26.97 22.68 3.27
CA LEU A 10 -26.39 22.03 4.44
C LEU A 10 -26.73 20.54 4.50
N LEU A 11 -27.96 20.13 4.21
CA LEU A 11 -28.37 18.72 4.15
C LEU A 11 -27.66 17.94 3.02
N LEU A 12 -27.41 18.59 1.88
CA LEU A 12 -26.65 17.99 0.77
C LEU A 12 -25.14 17.92 1.05
N ALA A 13 -24.58 18.86 1.83
CA ALA A 13 -23.18 18.84 2.25
C ALA A 13 -22.87 17.70 3.25
N TRP A 14 -23.87 17.20 3.98
CA TRP A 14 -23.73 16.00 4.83
C TRP A 14 -23.77 14.68 4.05
N LEU A 15 -24.40 14.64 2.87
CA LEU A 15 -24.40 13.44 2.01
C LEU A 15 -23.11 13.29 1.18
N SER A 16 -22.26 14.32 1.15
CA SER A 16 -21.00 14.33 0.42
C SER A 16 -19.78 14.15 1.33
N VAL A 17 -19.84 13.23 2.30
CA VAL A 17 -18.61 12.61 2.84
C VAL A 17 -18.36 11.28 2.14
N PRO A 18 -17.98 11.22 0.85
CA PRO A 18 -17.31 10.04 0.32
C PRO A 18 -15.85 10.11 0.80
N GLY A 19 -15.64 9.88 2.09
CA GLY A 19 -14.31 10.04 2.71
C GLY A 19 -13.93 8.95 3.69
N ALA A 20 -14.82 7.97 3.92
CA ALA A 20 -14.57 6.86 4.83
C ALA A 20 -14.57 5.50 4.12
N THR A 21 -14.22 5.47 2.83
CA THR A 21 -13.99 4.21 2.12
C THR A 21 -12.61 3.72 2.50
N GLY A 22 -12.49 2.62 3.26
CA GLY A 22 -11.21 1.96 3.49
C GLY A 22 -10.45 1.88 2.17
N CYS A 23 -9.32 2.59 2.08
CA CYS A 23 -8.54 2.69 0.85
C CYS A 23 -7.41 1.69 0.93
N ALA A 24 -7.19 1.00 -0.18
CA ALA A 24 -5.97 0.25 -0.41
C ALA A 24 -5.23 0.98 -1.53
N THR A 25 -4.15 1.69 -1.18
CA THR A 25 -3.36 2.45 -2.15
C THR A 25 -2.08 1.69 -2.43
N VAL A 26 -1.68 1.66 -3.69
CA VAL A 26 -0.36 1.18 -4.10
C VAL A 26 0.26 2.26 -4.96
N GLU A 27 1.42 2.74 -4.53
CA GLU A 27 2.23 3.73 -5.23
C GLU A 27 3.54 3.07 -5.67
N VAL A 28 3.90 3.30 -6.93
CA VAL A 28 5.11 2.75 -7.54
C VAL A 28 5.95 3.90 -8.04
N VAL A 29 7.14 4.04 -7.48
CA VAL A 29 8.17 4.98 -7.95
C VAL A 29 9.13 4.20 -8.84
N PRO A 30 9.11 4.41 -10.16
CA PRO A 30 9.90 3.62 -11.09
C PRO A 30 11.37 4.04 -11.07
N ALA A 31 12.26 3.18 -11.57
CA ALA A 31 13.71 3.37 -11.52
C ALA A 31 14.20 4.72 -12.09
N GLU A 32 13.53 5.26 -13.12
CA GLU A 32 13.91 6.52 -13.74
C GLU A 32 13.80 7.71 -12.76
N GLN A 33 12.90 7.60 -11.78
CA GLN A 33 12.71 8.63 -10.76
C GLN A 33 13.70 8.50 -9.59
N LEU A 34 14.42 7.38 -9.49
CA LEU A 34 15.42 7.12 -8.45
C LEU A 34 16.77 7.81 -8.70
N ARG A 35 16.89 8.64 -9.74
CA ARG A 35 18.10 9.46 -10.03
C ARG A 35 19.40 8.65 -10.09
N GLY A 36 19.32 7.41 -10.60
CA GLY A 36 20.48 6.53 -10.75
C GLY A 36 20.99 5.91 -9.43
N GLN A 37 20.23 6.01 -8.33
CA GLN A 37 20.56 5.34 -7.08
C GLN A 37 20.35 3.83 -7.19
N GLN A 38 21.28 3.04 -6.65
CA GLN A 38 21.08 1.61 -6.45
C GLN A 38 20.31 1.37 -5.15
N LEU A 39 19.40 0.40 -5.16
CA LEU A 39 18.61 0.04 -3.98
C LEU A 39 19.23 -1.12 -3.18
N ALA A 40 20.08 -1.93 -3.81
CA ALA A 40 20.84 -3.01 -3.19
C ALA A 40 22.17 -3.23 -3.92
N ALA A 41 23.15 -3.81 -3.24
CA ALA A 41 24.45 -4.12 -3.82
C ALA A 41 24.34 -5.17 -4.93
N ALA A 42 25.12 -5.00 -6.01
CA ALA A 42 25.12 -5.89 -7.18
C ALA A 42 23.71 -6.16 -7.71
N SER A 43 22.92 -5.09 -7.89
CA SER A 43 21.56 -5.20 -8.41
C SER A 43 21.21 -4.00 -9.29
N THR A 44 20.35 -4.24 -10.28
CA THR A 44 19.72 -3.18 -11.07
C THR A 44 18.41 -2.76 -10.39
N PRO A 45 18.22 -1.48 -10.03
CA PRO A 45 16.99 -1.01 -9.41
C PRO A 45 15.83 -1.07 -10.41
N VAL A 46 14.65 -1.48 -9.95
CA VAL A 46 13.43 -1.57 -10.78
C VAL A 46 12.40 -0.54 -10.32
N ALA A 47 12.04 -0.55 -9.03
CA ALA A 47 11.07 0.37 -8.47
C ALA A 47 11.17 0.42 -6.93
N HIS A 48 10.70 1.51 -6.35
CA HIS A 48 10.29 1.54 -4.94
C HIS A 48 8.76 1.44 -4.90
N ILE A 49 8.24 0.55 -4.06
CA ILE A 49 6.81 0.26 -3.98
C ILE A 49 6.35 0.55 -2.57
N TYR A 50 5.31 1.35 -2.46
CA TYR A 50 4.62 1.66 -1.23
C TYR A 50 3.18 1.18 -1.35
N ALA A 51 2.69 0.46 -0.34
CA ALA A 51 1.30 0.06 -0.25
C ALA A 51 0.74 0.44 1.12
N ASP A 52 -0.46 0.99 1.14
CA ASP A 52 -1.22 1.20 2.37
C ASP A 52 -2.58 0.50 2.29
N ASN A 53 -3.11 0.17 3.45
CA ASN A 53 -4.47 -0.32 3.58
C ASN A 53 -4.99 0.08 4.95
N TRP A 54 -6.18 0.63 5.00
CA TRP A 54 -6.81 0.99 6.26
C TRP A 54 -8.30 0.61 6.29
N GLY A 55 -8.84 0.60 7.51
CA GLY A 55 -10.22 0.28 7.76
C GLY A 55 -10.73 0.84 9.08
N ILE A 56 -12.05 0.98 9.15
CA ILE A 56 -12.79 1.39 10.34
C ILE A 56 -13.37 0.16 11.02
N TYR A 57 -13.16 0.09 12.33
CA TYR A 57 -13.56 -1.02 13.17
C TYR A 57 -14.45 -0.53 14.30
N LEU A 58 -15.48 -1.32 14.65
CA LEU A 58 -16.22 -1.15 15.89
C LEU A 58 -15.46 -1.84 17.03
N PHE A 59 -15.24 -1.10 18.11
CA PHE A 59 -14.48 -1.51 19.29
C PHE A 59 -13.10 -2.12 18.95
N LYS A 60 -12.44 -1.68 17.87
CA LYS A 60 -11.18 -2.25 17.33
C LYS A 60 -11.28 -3.67 16.74
N TYR A 61 -12.31 -4.46 17.07
CA TYR A 61 -12.39 -5.88 16.72
C TYR A 61 -13.27 -6.19 15.52
N ILE A 62 -14.40 -5.50 15.36
CA ILE A 62 -15.37 -5.82 14.31
C ILE A 62 -15.08 -4.91 13.10
N PRO A 63 -14.57 -5.43 11.98
CA PRO A 63 -14.37 -4.63 10.79
C PRO A 63 -15.72 -4.14 10.29
N LEU A 64 -15.88 -2.83 10.11
CA LEU A 64 -17.07 -2.25 9.50
C LEU A 64 -16.81 -1.99 8.03
N VAL A 65 -15.65 -1.39 7.76
CA VAL A 65 -15.20 -1.00 6.43
C VAL A 65 -13.70 -1.25 6.37
N THR A 66 -13.22 -2.03 5.40
CA THR A 66 -11.77 -2.21 5.18
C THR A 66 -11.43 -2.01 3.72
N GLY A 67 -10.21 -1.57 3.42
CA GLY A 67 -9.73 -1.55 2.04
C GLY A 67 -9.62 -2.95 1.44
N ASN A 68 -9.66 -3.00 0.10
CA ASN A 68 -9.72 -4.23 -0.67
C ASN A 68 -8.51 -4.38 -1.61
N LEU A 69 -7.53 -5.17 -1.15
CA LEU A 69 -6.28 -5.49 -1.87
C LEU A 69 -6.43 -6.61 -2.91
N ASN A 70 -7.52 -7.40 -2.86
CA ASN A 70 -7.63 -8.71 -3.53
C ASN A 70 -7.84 -8.65 -5.05
N ARG A 71 -7.69 -7.48 -5.65
CA ARG A 71 -7.91 -7.29 -7.07
C ARG A 71 -6.88 -6.23 -7.48
N SER A 72 -6.32 -6.26 -8.67
CA SER A 72 -5.37 -5.24 -9.14
C SER A 72 -6.05 -4.36 -10.17
N GLY A 73 -5.99 -3.04 -10.00
CA GLY A 73 -6.57 -2.05 -10.92
C GLY A 73 -7.90 -1.45 -10.44
N GLY A 74 -7.93 -0.11 -10.29
CA GLY A 74 -9.12 0.74 -10.13
C GLY A 74 -9.50 1.13 -8.70
N LEU A 75 -10.13 2.31 -8.55
CA LEU A 75 -10.89 2.70 -7.35
C LEU A 75 -11.88 1.57 -7.02
N ARG A 76 -11.76 0.99 -5.83
CA ARG A 76 -12.67 -0.08 -5.41
C ARG A 76 -13.61 0.32 -4.31
N PRO A 77 -14.80 -0.30 -4.30
CA PRO A 77 -15.62 -0.28 -3.11
C PRO A 77 -14.85 -0.95 -1.97
N PRO A 78 -14.90 -0.39 -0.76
CA PRO A 78 -14.34 -1.03 0.41
C PRO A 78 -15.10 -2.34 0.69
N ASN A 79 -14.45 -3.27 1.38
CA ASN A 79 -15.16 -4.42 1.93
C ASN A 79 -15.95 -3.96 3.15
N LEU A 80 -17.24 -4.27 3.17
CA LEU A 80 -18.14 -3.98 4.30
C LEU A 80 -18.28 -5.23 5.14
N PHE A 81 -18.07 -5.12 6.45
CA PHE A 81 -18.21 -6.19 7.44
C PHE A 81 -17.40 -7.48 7.17
N THR A 82 -16.52 -7.45 6.16
CA THR A 82 -15.83 -8.60 5.61
C THR A 82 -14.39 -8.16 5.35
N ASN A 83 -13.43 -9.06 5.59
CA ASN A 83 -11.99 -8.78 5.67
C ASN A 83 -11.54 -7.94 6.86
N THR A 84 -10.33 -8.26 7.29
CA THR A 84 -9.51 -7.41 8.15
C THR A 84 -8.42 -6.79 7.29
N VAL A 85 -7.96 -5.60 7.66
CA VAL A 85 -6.68 -5.08 7.18
C VAL A 85 -5.60 -6.04 7.71
N ARG A 86 -4.80 -6.64 6.82
CA ARG A 86 -3.78 -7.62 7.21
C ARG A 86 -2.45 -7.35 6.51
N VAL A 87 -1.38 -7.33 7.29
CA VAL A 87 -0.01 -7.07 6.79
C VAL A 87 0.42 -8.08 5.73
N ASP A 88 0.10 -9.37 5.90
CA ASP A 88 0.52 -10.41 4.95
C ASP A 88 -0.03 -10.18 3.55
N GLN A 89 -1.29 -9.74 3.43
CA GLN A 89 -1.89 -9.38 2.15
C GLN A 89 -1.25 -8.14 1.51
N LEU A 90 -0.77 -7.18 2.32
CA LEU A 90 -0.03 -6.02 1.79
C LEU A 90 1.35 -6.44 1.29
N VAL A 91 2.05 -7.30 2.02
CA VAL A 91 3.36 -7.83 1.60
C VAL A 91 3.22 -8.62 0.30
N GLU A 92 2.20 -9.46 0.17
CA GLU A 92 1.88 -10.16 -1.08
C GLU A 92 1.57 -9.18 -2.22
N CYS A 93 0.80 -8.12 -1.93
CA CYS A 93 0.49 -7.09 -2.91
C CYS A 93 1.75 -6.35 -3.41
N VAL A 94 2.63 -5.94 -2.50
CA VAL A 94 3.92 -5.31 -2.84
C VAL A 94 4.80 -6.27 -3.63
N ALA A 95 4.85 -7.55 -3.27
CA ALA A 95 5.63 -8.55 -3.97
C ALA A 95 5.11 -8.84 -5.39
N GLU A 96 3.80 -8.92 -5.55
CA GLU A 96 3.17 -9.11 -6.85
C GLU A 96 3.36 -7.89 -7.75
N GLU A 97 3.32 -6.67 -7.19
CA GLU A 97 3.61 -5.46 -7.93
C GLU A 97 5.10 -5.39 -8.33
N ALA A 98 6.01 -5.77 -7.44
CA ALA A 98 7.45 -5.88 -7.77
C ALA A 98 7.70 -6.83 -8.94
N ARG A 99 7.02 -7.98 -8.94
CA ARG A 99 7.07 -8.97 -10.03
C ARG A 99 6.52 -8.41 -11.34
N ARG A 100 5.44 -7.63 -11.31
CA ARG A 100 4.87 -6.98 -12.51
C ARG A 100 5.81 -5.95 -13.12
N GLN A 101 6.55 -5.23 -12.30
CA GLN A 101 7.58 -4.29 -12.75
C GLN A 101 8.86 -5.00 -13.23
N GLY A 102 8.95 -6.33 -13.10
CA GLY A 102 10.08 -7.13 -13.57
C GLY A 102 11.19 -7.36 -12.53
N GLY A 103 10.98 -6.96 -11.28
CA GLY A 103 11.93 -7.22 -10.19
C GLY A 103 11.83 -8.65 -9.66
N THR A 104 12.96 -9.15 -9.16
CA THR A 104 13.09 -10.51 -8.60
C THR A 104 13.72 -10.52 -7.21
N LEU A 105 14.22 -9.36 -6.74
CA LEU A 105 14.77 -9.16 -5.41
C LEU A 105 14.06 -7.99 -4.71
N LEU A 106 13.40 -8.31 -3.58
CA LEU A 106 12.84 -7.34 -2.66
C LEU A 106 13.81 -7.07 -1.51
N THR A 107 14.08 -5.79 -1.23
CA THR A 107 14.92 -5.35 -0.13
C THR A 107 14.25 -4.24 0.67
N ASP A 108 14.75 -4.01 1.89
CA ASP A 108 14.24 -2.98 2.82
C ASP A 108 12.72 -3.01 3.01
N LEU A 109 12.16 -4.21 3.18
CA LEU A 109 10.74 -4.39 3.49
C LEU A 109 10.45 -3.79 4.87
N ARG A 110 9.75 -2.65 4.89
CA ARG A 110 9.31 -1.99 6.12
C ARG A 110 7.82 -2.13 6.27
N VAL A 111 7.39 -2.35 7.51
CA VAL A 111 5.99 -2.39 7.87
C VAL A 111 5.73 -1.32 8.92
N ARG A 112 4.66 -0.56 8.75
CA ARG A 112 4.14 0.35 9.77
C ARG A 112 2.72 -0.05 10.12
N ASP A 113 2.44 -0.17 11.42
CA ASP A 113 1.10 -0.36 11.94
C ASP A 113 0.62 0.91 12.66
N ARG A 114 -0.62 1.29 12.41
CA ARG A 114 -1.28 2.38 13.13
C ARG A 114 -2.66 1.93 13.54
N SER A 115 -2.92 2.02 14.84
CA SER A 115 -4.25 1.76 15.40
C SER A 115 -4.56 2.87 16.38
N TYR A 116 -5.60 3.66 16.08
CA TYR A 116 -6.01 4.74 16.94
C TYR A 116 -7.52 4.83 17.03
N TRP A 117 -7.97 5.15 18.24
CA TRP A 117 -9.36 5.45 18.52
C TRP A 117 -9.72 6.79 17.88
N LEU A 118 -10.88 6.89 17.24
CA LEU A 118 -11.37 8.15 16.69
C LEU A 118 -11.98 8.97 17.83
N PRO A 119 -11.33 10.06 18.33
CA PRO A 119 -11.71 10.72 19.59
C PRO A 119 -13.11 11.34 19.60
N TRP A 120 -13.67 11.60 18.42
CA TRP A 120 -15.04 12.10 18.22
C TRP A 120 -16.09 11.00 18.16
N THR A 121 -15.72 9.73 18.38
CA THR A 121 -16.60 8.57 18.29
C THR A 121 -16.46 7.74 19.56
N LEU A 122 -17.55 7.22 20.13
CA LEU A 122 -17.42 6.35 21.30
C LEU A 122 -16.84 4.96 20.97
N PHE A 123 -16.99 4.49 19.74
CA PHE A 123 -16.81 3.07 19.42
C PHE A 123 -15.94 2.81 18.19
N PHE A 124 -15.57 3.81 17.39
CA PHE A 124 -14.85 3.57 16.14
C PHE A 124 -13.33 3.69 16.31
N TRP A 125 -12.63 2.71 15.75
CA TRP A 125 -11.18 2.67 15.62
C TRP A 125 -10.80 2.73 14.15
N LEU A 126 -9.69 3.38 13.85
CA LEU A 126 -9.02 3.27 12.57
C LEU A 126 -7.81 2.36 12.75
N ASN A 127 -7.76 1.32 11.92
CA ASN A 127 -6.60 0.44 11.81
C ASN A 127 -6.02 0.59 10.40
N GLU A 128 -4.72 0.77 10.32
CA GLU A 128 -3.96 1.00 9.10
C GLU A 128 -2.67 0.20 9.15
N PHE A 129 -2.36 -0.41 8.02
CA PHE A 129 -1.07 -1.03 7.77
C PHE A 129 -0.47 -0.42 6.52
N GLU A 130 0.84 -0.27 6.54
CA GLU A 130 1.62 0.17 5.40
C GLU A 130 2.80 -0.75 5.22
N VAL A 131 3.17 -0.98 3.97
CA VAL A 131 4.33 -1.75 3.58
C VAL A 131 5.08 -0.98 2.50
N SER A 132 6.38 -0.78 2.68
CA SER A 132 7.26 -0.24 1.64
C SER A 132 8.38 -1.22 1.34
N ALA A 133 8.79 -1.32 0.08
CA ALA A 133 9.91 -2.14 -0.33
C ALA A 133 10.62 -1.60 -1.56
N ASN A 134 11.88 -1.97 -1.69
CA ASN A 134 12.68 -1.75 -2.89
C ASN A 134 12.69 -3.01 -3.75
N SER A 135 12.39 -2.86 -5.04
CA SER A 135 12.41 -3.90 -6.05
C SER A 135 13.64 -3.75 -6.96
N SER A 136 14.34 -4.85 -7.20
CA SER A 136 15.57 -4.89 -7.99
C SER A 136 15.76 -6.23 -8.71
N ILE A 137 16.70 -6.29 -9.63
CA ILE A 137 17.16 -7.51 -10.31
C ILE A 137 18.60 -7.77 -9.85
N PRO A 138 18.93 -8.92 -9.25
CA PRO A 138 20.31 -9.27 -8.91
C PRO A 138 21.18 -9.32 -10.17
N GLU A 139 22.37 -8.71 -10.10
CA GLU A 139 23.40 -8.92 -11.10
C GLU A 139 23.98 -10.32 -10.90
N GLU A 140 24.10 -11.08 -12.00
CA GLU A 140 24.73 -12.39 -11.97
C GLU A 140 26.20 -12.23 -11.51
N PRO A 141 26.73 -13.10 -10.63
CA PRO A 141 28.11 -12.99 -10.20
C PRO A 141 29.02 -13.11 -11.43
N ARG A 142 29.68 -12.02 -11.83
CA ARG A 142 30.74 -12.09 -12.84
C ARG A 142 31.78 -13.09 -12.34
N GLY A 143 31.98 -14.13 -13.14
CA GLY A 143 32.63 -15.38 -12.75
C GLY A 143 33.81 -15.23 -11.81
N SER A 144 33.83 -16.09 -10.79
CA SER A 144 35.02 -16.37 -9.99
C SER A 144 36.21 -16.61 -10.93
N PRO A 145 37.36 -15.94 -10.76
CA PRO A 145 38.57 -16.29 -11.48
C PRO A 145 38.86 -17.77 -11.20
N GLY A 146 38.75 -18.61 -12.23
CA GLY A 146 39.12 -20.02 -12.11
C GLY A 146 40.54 -20.14 -11.55
N PRO A 147 40.84 -21.18 -10.73
CA PRO A 147 42.14 -21.31 -10.10
C PRO A 147 43.22 -21.31 -11.18
N HIS A 148 44.11 -20.31 -11.12
CA HIS A 148 45.32 -20.27 -11.92
C HIS A 148 46.17 -21.48 -11.56
N LEU A 149 46.13 -22.51 -12.40
CA LEU A 149 47.10 -23.59 -12.39
C LEU A 149 48.45 -23.01 -12.86
N PRO A 150 49.48 -22.97 -12.01
CA PRO A 150 50.83 -22.65 -12.48
C PRO A 150 51.30 -23.75 -13.43
N LYS A 151 51.86 -23.33 -14.58
CA LYS A 151 52.55 -24.19 -15.53
C LYS A 151 53.85 -24.74 -14.94
#